data_AF-A0A8J7IR98-F1
#
_entry.id   AF-A0A8J7IR98-F1
#
_cell.length_a   1.000
_cell.length_b   1.000
_cell.length_c   1.000
_cell.angle_alpha   90.00
_cell.angle_beta   90.00
_cell.angle_gamma   90.00
#
_symmetry.space_group_name_H-M   'P 1'
#
loop_
_entity.id
_entity.type
_entity.pdbx_description
1 polymer ?
#
loop_
_entity_poly.entity_id
_entity_poly.type
_entity_poly.pdbx_seq_one_letter_code
_entity_poly.pdbx_strand_id
1 'polypeptide(L)'
;MNFFDKLNGAIARNNSLLVLGLDPNPEMMPQSYRDFGEIGHLVEDLGDWLQGIVLQTADLVCAYKPTLGFYQSLGAEGLELLTQVLTFIPPHIPVILDAKHSDLNTNSFFARTAFKTWKVDAVTLNPYAGQDLVAPFLVDPNAAVFILCCTSNPTARSIQHYPNADLPLYLHVVKEAKTWGTPEQLALEVGSTQPEMFEEIRAIAPERTILARSIWTEGTNFKNILQAGLNDEGSGLLVPIPQDLLGSEQLPTQIQTLNQTVNQIRNERQQTSLSCDLWMPDVCLLTQHPHQDLILQLYDIGCILFGDYVQASGTAFSYYIDLRKIISKPQIFHRVLTAYAQILQDLTFDRIAGIPYGSLPTATGLSLRLNHPMIFPRKEVKAHGTRRTVEGNFQSGETVVVVDDILITGKSVMEGSEKLKSCGLKVKDIVVFLDHEQGVKDKLSEFGYRAHSVLTLGDITQTLYEAGRIDDKQYEVLRHSEG
;
A
#
# COMPACT_ATOMS: atom_id res chain seq x y z
N MET A 1 10.19 -2.99 -19.45
CA MET A 1 9.45 -2.11 -18.54
C MET A 1 8.00 -2.51 -18.68
N ASN A 2 7.38 -2.97 -17.60
CA ASN A 2 5.98 -3.40 -17.65
C ASN A 2 5.04 -2.17 -17.65
N PHE A 3 3.74 -2.40 -17.88
CA PHE A 3 2.72 -1.35 -17.88
C PHE A 3 2.73 -0.50 -16.61
N PHE A 4 2.79 -1.12 -15.42
CA PHE A 4 2.72 -0.38 -14.16
C PHE A 4 4.00 0.42 -13.87
N ASP A 5 5.17 -0.07 -14.26
CA ASP A 5 6.42 0.70 -14.21
C ASP A 5 6.30 1.97 -15.07
N LYS A 6 5.75 1.81 -16.28
CA LYS A 6 5.53 2.90 -17.24
C LYS A 6 4.52 3.91 -16.71
N LEU A 7 3.42 3.42 -16.16
CA LEU A 7 2.36 4.21 -15.54
C LEU A 7 2.89 4.98 -14.33
N ASN A 8 3.56 4.33 -13.39
CA ASN A 8 4.13 4.97 -12.21
C ASN A 8 5.19 6.01 -12.60
N GLY A 9 6.00 5.71 -13.63
CA GLY A 9 6.94 6.68 -14.19
C GLY A 9 6.25 7.92 -14.77
N ALA A 10 5.14 7.75 -15.50
CA ALA A 10 4.35 8.84 -16.05
C ALA A 10 3.62 9.65 -14.96
N ILE A 11 3.02 8.97 -13.96
CA ILE A 11 2.40 9.60 -12.78
C ILE A 11 3.43 10.46 -12.05
N ALA A 12 4.62 9.94 -11.79
CA ALA A 12 5.67 10.67 -11.09
C ALA A 12 6.20 11.85 -11.91
N ARG A 13 6.43 11.67 -13.22
CA ARG A 13 6.96 12.71 -14.12
C ARG A 13 5.98 13.87 -14.28
N ASN A 14 4.72 13.56 -14.55
CA ASN A 14 3.69 14.55 -14.89
C ASN A 14 2.88 14.98 -13.66
N ASN A 15 3.15 14.39 -12.50
CA ASN A 15 2.42 14.58 -11.26
C ASN A 15 0.90 14.51 -11.48
N SER A 16 0.44 13.44 -12.16
CA SER A 16 -0.92 13.35 -12.70
C SER A 16 -1.48 11.95 -12.55
N LEU A 17 -2.78 11.85 -12.27
CA LEU A 17 -3.56 10.61 -12.34
C LEU A 17 -4.53 10.62 -13.54
N LEU A 18 -4.39 11.61 -14.42
CA LEU A 18 -5.34 11.87 -15.49
C LEU A 18 -5.07 10.97 -16.70
N VAL A 19 -6.14 10.37 -17.22
CA VAL A 19 -6.13 9.54 -18.43
C VAL A 19 -6.94 10.25 -19.52
N LEU A 20 -6.30 10.54 -20.65
CA LEU A 20 -6.98 11.18 -21.77
C LEU A 20 -7.48 10.14 -22.77
N GLY A 21 -8.77 10.20 -23.10
CA GLY A 21 -9.33 9.43 -24.22
C GLY A 21 -8.84 9.99 -25.56
N LEU A 22 -8.42 9.12 -26.48
CA LEU A 22 -8.07 9.50 -27.85
C LEU A 22 -9.12 8.89 -28.77
N ASP A 23 -10.30 9.49 -28.77
CA ASP A 23 -11.48 8.96 -29.45
C ASP A 23 -11.80 9.84 -30.67
N PRO A 24 -11.68 9.33 -31.91
CA PRO A 24 -11.90 10.10 -33.13
C PRO A 24 -13.39 10.34 -33.37
N ASN A 25 -13.99 11.23 -32.57
CA ASN A 25 -15.39 11.62 -32.68
C ASN A 25 -15.52 12.91 -33.51
N PRO A 26 -16.07 12.85 -34.75
CA PRO A 26 -16.24 14.02 -35.61
C PRO A 26 -17.03 15.14 -34.95
N GLU A 27 -18.02 14.82 -34.11
CA GLU A 27 -18.89 15.81 -33.47
C GLU A 27 -18.13 16.71 -32.50
N MET A 28 -17.02 16.21 -31.94
CA MET A 28 -16.22 16.89 -30.93
C MET A 28 -15.01 17.62 -31.50
N MET A 29 -14.64 17.31 -32.74
CA MET A 29 -13.50 17.92 -33.43
C MET A 29 -13.76 19.42 -33.68
N PRO A 30 -12.85 20.33 -33.24
CA PRO A 30 -12.98 21.76 -33.48
C PRO A 30 -13.08 22.12 -34.96
N GLN A 31 -13.76 23.23 -35.27
CA GLN A 31 -13.93 23.70 -36.65
C GLN A 31 -12.60 24.02 -37.35
N SER A 32 -11.56 24.38 -36.60
CA SER A 32 -10.22 24.66 -37.16
C SER A 32 -9.56 23.44 -37.82
N TYR A 33 -10.00 22.23 -37.47
CA TYR A 33 -9.55 20.98 -38.09
C TYR A 33 -10.53 20.49 -39.17
N ARG A 34 -11.63 21.21 -39.41
CA ARG A 34 -12.62 20.88 -40.45
C ARG A 34 -12.41 21.80 -41.66
N ASP A 35 -11.31 21.62 -42.39
CA ASP A 35 -11.09 22.41 -43.61
C ASP A 35 -11.89 21.79 -44.79
N PHE A 36 -12.91 22.51 -45.24
CA PHE A 36 -13.67 22.41 -46.50
C PHE A 36 -13.94 21.03 -47.14
N GLY A 37 -15.09 20.44 -46.78
CA GLY A 37 -16.16 20.24 -47.78
C GLY A 37 -16.23 18.96 -48.62
N GLU A 38 -15.32 17.99 -48.52
CA GLU A 38 -15.47 16.70 -49.24
C GLU A 38 -15.40 15.48 -48.31
N ILE A 39 -16.24 14.48 -48.59
CA ILE A 39 -16.50 13.26 -47.81
C ILE A 39 -15.26 12.31 -47.72
N GLY A 40 -14.08 12.75 -48.16
CA GLY A 40 -12.85 11.92 -48.25
C GLY A 40 -11.77 12.18 -47.20
N HIS A 41 -11.73 13.34 -46.53
CA HIS A 41 -10.59 13.73 -45.65
C HIS A 41 -10.85 13.55 -44.15
N LEU A 42 -12.03 13.08 -43.75
CA LEU A 42 -12.43 13.00 -42.34
C LEU A 42 -11.43 12.24 -41.45
N VAL A 43 -10.89 11.12 -41.93
CA VAL A 43 -9.95 10.30 -41.16
C VAL A 43 -8.61 11.02 -40.97
N GLU A 44 -8.16 11.75 -41.99
CA GLU A 44 -6.94 12.57 -41.93
C GLU A 44 -7.11 13.73 -40.94
N ASP A 45 -8.22 14.47 -41.03
CA ASP A 45 -8.56 15.57 -40.11
C ASP A 45 -8.62 15.10 -38.64
N LEU A 46 -9.23 13.94 -38.41
CA LEU A 46 -9.29 13.31 -37.08
C LEU A 46 -7.88 12.93 -36.60
N GLY A 47 -7.01 12.46 -37.50
CA GLY A 47 -5.62 12.14 -37.20
C GLY A 47 -4.81 13.37 -36.79
N ASP A 48 -4.92 14.46 -37.55
CA ASP A 48 -4.23 15.72 -37.26
C ASP A 48 -4.72 16.34 -35.94
N TRP A 49 -6.02 16.27 -35.69
CA TRP A 49 -6.60 16.70 -34.42
C TRP A 49 -6.06 15.88 -33.25
N LEU A 50 -6.12 14.55 -33.32
CA LEU A 50 -5.62 13.67 -32.24
C LEU A 50 -4.11 13.82 -32.03
N GLN A 51 -3.33 14.05 -33.10
CA GLN A 51 -1.91 14.37 -32.98
C GLN A 51 -1.70 15.67 -32.20
N GLY A 52 -2.45 16.73 -32.56
CA GLY A 52 -2.43 18.01 -31.84
C GLY A 52 -2.79 17.87 -30.37
N ILE A 53 -3.76 17.02 -30.04
CA ILE A 53 -4.14 16.72 -28.65
C ILE A 53 -2.98 16.06 -27.90
N VAL A 54 -2.32 15.05 -28.48
CA VAL A 54 -1.19 14.38 -27.84
C VAL A 54 -0.04 15.35 -27.59
N LEU A 55 0.31 16.18 -28.58
CA LEU A 55 1.39 17.16 -28.48
C LEU A 55 1.17 18.17 -27.34
N GLN A 56 -0.08 18.57 -27.09
CA GLN A 56 -0.44 19.56 -26.09
C GLN A 56 -0.65 19.00 -24.68
N THR A 57 -0.70 17.66 -24.52
CA THR A 57 -1.14 17.03 -23.26
C THR A 57 -0.16 15.99 -22.71
N ALA A 58 0.89 15.63 -23.45
CA ALA A 58 1.83 14.57 -23.07
C ALA A 58 2.53 14.80 -21.73
N ASP A 59 2.74 16.05 -21.32
CA ASP A 59 3.32 16.44 -20.04
C ASP A 59 2.27 16.61 -18.91
N LEU A 60 0.99 16.41 -19.19
CA LEU A 60 -0.13 16.64 -18.27
C LEU A 60 -0.87 15.37 -17.85
N VAL A 61 -0.71 14.26 -18.57
CA VAL A 61 -1.48 13.02 -18.40
C VAL A 61 -0.59 11.85 -17.99
N CYS A 62 -1.13 10.84 -17.31
CA CYS A 62 -0.38 9.64 -16.95
C CYS A 62 -0.61 8.47 -17.91
N ALA A 63 -1.64 8.51 -18.75
CA ALA A 63 -1.92 7.50 -19.77
C ALA A 63 -2.81 8.07 -20.88
N TYR A 64 -2.76 7.45 -22.06
CA TYR A 64 -3.73 7.64 -23.12
C TYR A 64 -4.62 6.41 -23.27
N LYS A 65 -5.89 6.61 -23.59
CA LYS A 65 -6.88 5.54 -23.69
C LYS A 65 -7.72 5.62 -24.97
N PRO A 66 -7.22 5.16 -26.13
CA PRO A 66 -8.04 5.05 -27.33
C PRO A 66 -9.15 4.01 -27.15
N THR A 67 -10.39 4.37 -27.50
CA THR A 67 -11.54 3.45 -27.47
C THR A 67 -11.72 2.80 -28.83
N LEU A 68 -11.49 1.48 -28.91
CA LEU A 68 -11.45 0.72 -30.16
C LEU A 68 -12.73 0.88 -31.01
N GLY A 69 -13.89 1.00 -30.36
CA GLY A 69 -15.18 1.15 -31.04
C GLY A 69 -15.29 2.38 -31.95
N PHE A 70 -14.68 3.52 -31.57
CA PHE A 70 -14.69 4.72 -32.43
C PHE A 70 -13.89 4.46 -33.72
N TYR A 71 -12.72 3.86 -33.61
CA TYR A 71 -11.88 3.50 -34.76
C TYR A 71 -12.57 2.45 -35.65
N GLN A 72 -13.19 1.43 -35.06
CA GLN A 72 -13.93 0.42 -35.82
C GLN A 72 -15.12 1.01 -36.59
N SER A 73 -15.78 2.03 -36.03
CA SER A 73 -16.91 2.70 -36.68
C SER A 73 -16.53 3.46 -37.96
N LEU A 74 -15.24 3.80 -38.11
CA LEU A 74 -14.67 4.43 -39.31
C LEU A 74 -14.20 3.40 -40.36
N GLY A 75 -14.40 2.10 -40.13
CA GLY A 75 -14.04 1.04 -41.06
C GLY A 75 -12.53 0.73 -41.10
N ALA A 76 -12.02 0.31 -42.25
CA ALA A 76 -10.62 -0.10 -42.41
C ALA A 76 -9.65 1.06 -42.17
N GLU A 77 -9.94 2.23 -42.74
CA GLU A 77 -9.18 3.47 -42.56
C GLU A 77 -9.15 3.88 -41.08
N GLY A 78 -10.21 3.60 -40.32
CA GLY A 78 -10.23 3.80 -38.87
C GLY A 78 -9.20 2.96 -38.11
N LEU A 79 -8.98 1.71 -38.49
CA LEU A 79 -7.95 0.86 -37.87
C LEU A 79 -6.53 1.26 -38.29
N GLU A 80 -6.37 1.79 -39.49
CA GLU A 80 -5.13 2.43 -39.93
C GLU A 80 -4.85 3.69 -39.10
N LEU A 81 -5.87 4.53 -38.90
CA LEU A 81 -5.82 5.70 -38.03
C LEU A 81 -5.45 5.32 -36.59
N LEU A 82 -6.01 4.24 -36.03
CA LEU A 82 -5.59 3.76 -34.70
C LEU A 82 -4.08 3.51 -34.66
N THR A 83 -3.56 2.80 -35.68
CA THR A 83 -2.12 2.50 -35.77
C THR A 83 -1.30 3.78 -35.86
N GLN A 84 -1.76 4.77 -36.62
CA GLN A 84 -1.12 6.07 -36.73
C GLN A 84 -1.13 6.84 -35.39
N VAL A 85 -2.28 6.93 -34.72
CA VAL A 85 -2.44 7.62 -33.42
C VAL A 85 -1.51 7.03 -32.36
N LEU A 86 -1.36 5.70 -32.33
CA LEU A 86 -0.44 5.04 -31.42
C LEU A 86 1.03 5.47 -31.63
N THR A 87 1.42 5.87 -32.84
CA THR A 87 2.78 6.39 -33.11
C THR A 87 3.01 7.81 -32.59
N PHE A 88 1.95 8.58 -32.39
CA PHE A 88 2.05 9.94 -31.87
C PHE A 88 2.35 9.97 -30.37
N ILE A 89 1.98 8.91 -29.65
CA ILE A 89 2.09 8.83 -28.20
C ILE A 89 3.56 8.62 -27.79
N PRO A 90 4.12 9.48 -26.91
CA PRO A 90 5.49 9.31 -26.43
C PRO A 90 5.69 7.92 -25.79
N PRO A 91 6.82 7.24 -26.07
CA PRO A 91 7.01 5.83 -25.68
C PRO A 91 7.12 5.60 -24.18
N HIS A 92 7.17 6.65 -23.37
CA HIS A 92 7.18 6.58 -21.91
C HIS A 92 5.79 6.74 -21.27
N ILE A 93 4.76 7.12 -22.04
CA ILE A 93 3.37 7.24 -21.56
C ILE A 93 2.62 5.96 -21.93
N PRO A 94 2.01 5.24 -20.98
CA PRO A 94 1.33 3.99 -21.27
C PRO A 94 0.04 4.23 -22.08
N VAL A 95 -0.29 3.24 -22.91
CA VAL A 95 -1.52 3.20 -23.71
C VAL A 95 -2.43 2.09 -23.23
N ILE A 96 -3.66 2.45 -22.87
CA ILE A 96 -4.72 1.54 -22.46
C ILE A 96 -5.73 1.45 -23.59
N LEU A 97 -5.74 0.36 -24.36
CA LEU A 97 -6.74 0.16 -25.40
C LEU A 97 -8.07 -0.24 -24.77
N ASP A 98 -9.06 0.65 -24.88
CA ASP A 98 -10.41 0.36 -24.39
C ASP A 98 -11.19 -0.45 -25.45
N ALA A 99 -11.00 -1.77 -25.39
CA ALA A 99 -11.55 -2.75 -26.33
C ALA A 99 -12.79 -3.47 -25.80
N LYS A 100 -12.94 -3.61 -24.48
CA LYS A 100 -13.97 -4.42 -23.81
C LYS A 100 -14.13 -5.82 -24.42
N HIS A 101 -13.00 -6.43 -24.80
CA HIS A 101 -13.00 -7.71 -25.52
C HIS A 101 -13.64 -8.81 -24.66
N SER A 102 -14.45 -9.67 -25.30
CA SER A 102 -15.28 -10.66 -24.61
C SER A 102 -15.55 -11.91 -25.47
N ASP A 103 -14.52 -12.46 -26.11
CA ASP A 103 -14.64 -13.66 -26.94
C ASP A 103 -13.51 -14.65 -26.65
N LEU A 104 -13.89 -15.87 -26.23
CA LEU A 104 -13.00 -16.98 -25.92
C LEU A 104 -12.28 -17.54 -27.16
N ASN A 105 -12.94 -17.54 -28.33
CA ASN A 105 -12.37 -18.18 -29.52
C ASN A 105 -11.24 -17.34 -30.15
N THR A 106 -11.33 -16.01 -29.99
CA THR A 106 -10.41 -15.07 -30.62
C THR A 106 -9.43 -14.42 -29.62
N ASN A 107 -9.55 -14.69 -28.31
CA ASN A 107 -8.76 -14.04 -27.26
C ASN A 107 -7.25 -14.04 -27.50
N SER A 108 -6.67 -15.17 -27.90
CA SER A 108 -5.22 -15.32 -28.09
C SER A 108 -4.73 -14.56 -29.31
N PHE A 109 -5.54 -14.52 -30.37
CA PHE A 109 -5.25 -13.71 -31.55
C PHE A 109 -5.38 -12.22 -31.24
N PHE A 110 -6.43 -11.83 -30.52
CA PHE A 110 -6.63 -10.43 -30.14
C PHE A 110 -5.53 -9.94 -29.19
N ALA A 111 -5.14 -10.73 -28.19
CA ALA A 111 -4.02 -10.42 -27.29
C ALA A 111 -2.70 -10.22 -28.08
N ARG A 112 -2.42 -11.10 -29.06
CA ARG A 112 -1.26 -10.95 -29.94
C ARG A 112 -1.35 -9.68 -30.78
N THR A 113 -2.52 -9.37 -31.36
CA THR A 113 -2.70 -8.15 -32.14
C THR A 113 -2.48 -6.91 -31.27
N ALA A 114 -3.14 -6.84 -30.11
CA ALA A 114 -3.02 -5.71 -29.19
C ALA A 114 -1.56 -5.49 -28.73
N PHE A 115 -0.91 -6.51 -28.18
CA PHE A 115 0.39 -6.34 -27.52
C PHE A 115 1.59 -6.48 -28.47
N LYS A 116 1.48 -7.23 -29.58
CA LYS A 116 2.61 -7.41 -30.51
C LYS A 116 2.51 -6.55 -31.76
N THR A 117 1.29 -6.33 -32.27
CA THR A 117 1.10 -5.53 -33.51
C THR A 117 0.91 -4.06 -33.18
N TRP A 118 -0.12 -3.75 -32.38
CA TRP A 118 -0.40 -2.37 -31.95
C TRP A 118 0.50 -1.88 -30.82
N LYS A 119 1.14 -2.80 -30.09
CA LYS A 119 2.08 -2.50 -28.99
C LYS A 119 1.45 -1.58 -27.92
N VAL A 120 0.16 -1.74 -27.67
CA VAL A 120 -0.49 -1.10 -26.52
C VAL A 120 0.02 -1.76 -25.24
N ASP A 121 -0.01 -1.04 -24.13
CA ASP A 121 0.52 -1.54 -22.86
C ASP A 121 -0.54 -2.25 -22.02
N ALA A 122 -1.82 -1.91 -22.22
CA ALA A 122 -2.95 -2.56 -21.55
C ALA A 122 -4.22 -2.64 -22.40
N VAL A 123 -5.15 -3.52 -22.03
CA VAL A 123 -6.48 -3.66 -22.68
C VAL A 123 -7.62 -3.76 -21.66
N THR A 124 -8.81 -3.25 -22.00
CA THR A 124 -10.04 -3.50 -21.21
C THR A 124 -10.75 -4.79 -21.68
N LEU A 125 -11.26 -5.57 -20.73
CA LEU A 125 -11.92 -6.87 -20.96
C LEU A 125 -13.25 -6.95 -20.18
N ASN A 126 -14.22 -7.68 -20.73
CA ASN A 126 -15.46 -8.01 -20.02
C ASN A 126 -15.28 -9.31 -19.22
N PRO A 127 -15.58 -9.35 -17.91
CA PRO A 127 -15.33 -10.50 -17.05
C PRO A 127 -16.25 -11.70 -17.29
N TYR A 128 -17.32 -11.57 -18.07
CA TYR A 128 -18.44 -12.52 -18.05
C TYR A 128 -18.04 -13.97 -18.39
N ALA A 129 -17.03 -14.15 -19.23
CA ALA A 129 -16.51 -15.48 -19.61
C ALA A 129 -15.48 -16.06 -18.60
N GLY A 130 -15.21 -15.35 -17.50
CA GLY A 130 -14.30 -15.79 -16.44
C GLY A 130 -12.82 -15.69 -16.79
N GLN A 131 -11.99 -16.31 -15.97
CA GLN A 131 -10.53 -16.23 -16.05
C GLN A 131 -9.96 -16.74 -17.38
N ASP A 132 -10.61 -17.73 -18.02
CA ASP A 132 -10.15 -18.32 -19.29
C ASP A 132 -10.08 -17.28 -20.42
N LEU A 133 -10.93 -16.25 -20.39
CA LEU A 133 -10.86 -15.13 -21.32
C LEU A 133 -9.60 -14.29 -21.11
N VAL A 134 -9.20 -14.10 -19.85
CA VAL A 134 -8.16 -13.18 -19.41
C VAL A 134 -6.77 -13.81 -19.54
N ALA A 135 -6.67 -15.12 -19.33
CA ALA A 135 -5.39 -15.84 -19.27
C ALA A 135 -4.43 -15.53 -20.45
N PRO A 136 -4.86 -15.49 -21.73
CA PRO A 136 -3.96 -15.18 -22.84
C PRO A 136 -3.37 -13.77 -22.81
N PHE A 137 -4.06 -12.81 -22.20
CA PHE A 137 -3.58 -11.43 -22.05
C PHE A 137 -2.55 -11.31 -20.91
N LEU A 138 -2.58 -12.22 -19.94
CA LEU A 138 -1.66 -12.25 -18.80
C LEU A 138 -0.36 -13.02 -19.08
N VAL A 139 -0.25 -13.68 -20.25
CA VAL A 139 0.97 -14.39 -20.65
C VAL A 139 2.16 -13.45 -20.82
N ASP A 140 1.93 -12.21 -21.27
CA ASP A 140 2.99 -11.21 -21.36
C ASP A 140 3.15 -10.48 -20.00
N PRO A 141 4.26 -10.67 -19.27
CA PRO A 141 4.47 -10.03 -17.98
C PRO A 141 4.63 -8.50 -18.08
N ASN A 142 4.79 -7.95 -19.29
CA ASN A 142 4.89 -6.51 -19.48
C ASN A 142 3.54 -5.84 -19.75
N ALA A 143 2.50 -6.63 -20.05
CA ALA A 143 1.17 -6.11 -20.38
C ALA A 143 0.24 -6.13 -19.16
N ALA A 144 -0.79 -5.29 -19.20
CA ALA A 144 -1.84 -5.30 -18.20
C ALA A 144 -3.25 -5.44 -18.80
N VAL A 145 -4.20 -5.82 -17.95
CA VAL A 145 -5.62 -5.92 -18.28
C VAL A 145 -6.44 -5.10 -17.28
N PHE A 146 -7.50 -4.48 -17.77
CA PHE A 146 -8.52 -3.81 -16.98
C PHE A 146 -9.82 -4.58 -17.07
N ILE A 147 -10.28 -5.12 -15.94
CA ILE A 147 -11.51 -5.93 -15.90
C ILE A 147 -12.69 -5.04 -15.59
N LEU A 148 -13.70 -5.04 -16.46
CA LEU A 148 -14.93 -4.28 -16.27
C LEU A 148 -15.74 -4.81 -15.09
N CYS A 149 -15.78 -4.08 -13.97
CA CYS A 149 -16.52 -4.48 -12.78
C CYS A 149 -17.95 -3.95 -12.78
N CYS A 150 -18.12 -2.65 -13.07
CA CYS A 150 -19.43 -2.00 -13.10
C CYS A 150 -19.47 -0.86 -14.12
N THR A 151 -20.68 -0.47 -14.50
CA THR A 151 -20.97 0.62 -15.43
C THR A 151 -22.06 1.54 -14.89
N SER A 152 -21.99 2.83 -15.25
CA SER A 152 -22.86 3.85 -14.67
C SER A 152 -24.25 3.93 -15.31
N ASN A 153 -24.51 3.16 -16.37
CA ASN A 153 -25.76 3.25 -17.11
C ASN A 153 -26.92 2.68 -16.28
N PRO A 154 -28.07 3.39 -16.14
CA PRO A 154 -29.16 2.98 -15.25
C PRO A 154 -29.70 1.57 -15.49
N THR A 155 -29.71 1.14 -16.76
CA THR A 155 -30.24 -0.17 -17.18
C THR A 155 -29.37 -1.34 -16.74
N ALA A 156 -28.08 -1.13 -16.45
CA ALA A 156 -27.21 -2.20 -15.97
C ALA A 156 -27.44 -2.53 -14.49
N ARG A 157 -28.16 -1.67 -13.74
CA ARG A 157 -28.44 -1.88 -12.32
C ARG A 157 -29.11 -3.23 -12.04
N SER A 158 -30.05 -3.66 -12.89
CA SER A 158 -30.76 -4.93 -12.74
C SER A 158 -29.85 -6.16 -12.81
N ILE A 159 -28.75 -6.08 -13.57
CA ILE A 159 -27.76 -7.14 -13.71
C ILE A 159 -26.69 -7.02 -12.62
N GLN A 160 -26.15 -5.81 -12.44
CA GLN A 160 -25.06 -5.56 -11.49
C GLN A 160 -25.47 -5.81 -10.04
N HIS A 161 -26.75 -5.60 -9.68
CA HIS A 161 -27.28 -5.81 -8.33
C HIS A 161 -28.02 -7.14 -8.18
N TYR A 162 -27.89 -8.06 -9.15
CA TYR A 162 -28.41 -9.41 -9.02
C TYR A 162 -27.51 -10.24 -8.08
N PRO A 163 -28.06 -11.13 -7.22
CA PRO A 163 -29.50 -11.37 -7.01
C PRO A 163 -30.18 -10.35 -6.09
N ASN A 164 -29.43 -9.63 -5.26
CA ASN A 164 -29.94 -8.58 -4.37
C ASN A 164 -28.85 -7.55 -4.03
N ALA A 165 -29.23 -6.48 -3.35
CA ALA A 165 -28.33 -5.37 -3.02
C ALA A 165 -27.19 -5.75 -2.05
N ASP A 166 -27.35 -6.80 -1.23
CA ASP A 166 -26.33 -7.21 -0.26
C ASP A 166 -25.21 -8.05 -0.90
N LEU A 167 -25.52 -8.72 -2.02
CA LEU A 167 -24.60 -9.58 -2.76
C LEU A 167 -24.61 -9.23 -4.25
N PRO A 168 -24.25 -8.00 -4.64
CA PRO A 168 -24.34 -7.58 -6.02
C PRO A 168 -23.25 -8.25 -6.87
N LEU A 169 -23.62 -8.62 -8.10
CA LEU A 169 -22.74 -9.24 -9.08
C LEU A 169 -21.42 -8.48 -9.30
N TYR A 170 -21.42 -7.14 -9.32
CA TYR A 170 -20.17 -6.40 -9.55
C TYR A 170 -19.14 -6.61 -8.43
N LEU A 171 -19.57 -6.72 -7.16
CA LEU A 171 -18.65 -7.03 -6.06
C LEU A 171 -18.16 -8.48 -6.14
N HIS A 172 -19.00 -9.39 -6.63
CA HIS A 172 -18.57 -10.77 -6.89
C HIS A 172 -17.51 -10.82 -8.00
N VAL A 173 -17.70 -10.08 -9.10
CA VAL A 173 -16.70 -9.91 -10.16
C VAL A 173 -15.38 -9.40 -9.58
N VAL A 174 -15.40 -8.39 -8.70
CA VAL A 174 -14.18 -7.85 -8.07
C VAL A 174 -13.48 -8.92 -7.21
N LYS A 175 -14.24 -9.69 -6.43
CA LYS A 175 -13.71 -10.79 -5.58
C LYS A 175 -13.02 -11.88 -6.41
N GLU A 176 -13.57 -12.22 -7.57
CA GLU A 176 -12.98 -13.19 -8.49
C GLU A 176 -11.78 -12.59 -9.23
N ALA A 177 -11.97 -11.44 -9.88
CA ALA A 177 -10.98 -10.81 -10.76
C ALA A 177 -9.66 -10.49 -10.04
N LYS A 178 -9.70 -10.13 -8.75
CA LYS A 178 -8.48 -9.88 -7.97
C LYS A 178 -7.59 -11.11 -7.80
N THR A 179 -8.04 -12.31 -8.15
CA THR A 179 -7.26 -13.55 -8.08
C THR A 179 -6.70 -13.99 -9.45
N TRP A 180 -7.16 -13.39 -10.54
CA TRP A 180 -6.84 -13.87 -11.90
C TRP A 180 -5.43 -13.49 -12.39
N GLY A 181 -4.83 -12.43 -11.83
CA GLY A 181 -3.49 -11.96 -12.18
C GLY A 181 -2.84 -11.18 -11.03
N THR A 182 -1.53 -10.90 -11.14
CA THR A 182 -0.81 -10.14 -10.10
C THR A 182 -1.27 -8.67 -10.06
N PRO A 183 -1.03 -7.94 -8.95
CA PRO A 183 -1.28 -6.49 -8.90
C PRO A 183 -0.62 -5.70 -10.03
N GLU A 184 0.51 -6.20 -10.55
CA GLU A 184 1.28 -5.61 -11.65
C GLU A 184 0.81 -6.04 -13.05
N GLN A 185 -0.31 -6.76 -13.17
CA GLN A 185 -0.88 -7.14 -14.46
C GLN A 185 -2.39 -6.93 -14.56
N LEU A 186 -3.12 -6.86 -13.44
CA LEU A 186 -4.58 -6.75 -13.46
C LEU A 186 -5.07 -5.58 -12.63
N ALA A 187 -5.80 -4.69 -13.30
CA ALA A 187 -6.52 -3.55 -12.77
C ALA A 187 -8.03 -3.71 -12.98
N LEU A 188 -8.81 -2.84 -12.36
CA LEU A 188 -10.28 -2.84 -12.42
C LEU A 188 -10.77 -1.63 -13.21
N GLU A 189 -11.82 -1.78 -14.01
CA GLU A 189 -12.53 -0.68 -14.65
C GLU A 189 -13.89 -0.50 -13.96
N VAL A 190 -14.12 0.69 -13.42
CA VAL A 190 -15.26 1.01 -12.54
C VAL A 190 -15.96 2.25 -13.06
N GLY A 191 -17.14 2.07 -13.64
CA GLY A 191 -18.01 3.16 -14.05
C GLY A 191 -19.14 3.38 -13.05
N SER A 192 -19.10 4.45 -12.26
CA SER A 192 -20.19 4.81 -11.36
C SER A 192 -20.16 6.29 -11.01
N THR A 193 -21.33 6.83 -10.68
CA THR A 193 -21.52 8.18 -10.13
C THR A 193 -21.72 8.17 -8.61
N GLN A 194 -21.68 6.98 -8.01
CA GLN A 194 -21.92 6.70 -6.59
C GLN A 194 -20.60 6.44 -5.87
N PRO A 195 -20.16 7.29 -4.93
CA PRO A 195 -18.95 7.07 -4.13
C PRO A 195 -18.95 5.73 -3.40
N GLU A 196 -20.11 5.29 -2.91
CA GLU A 196 -20.26 4.07 -2.12
C GLU A 196 -19.77 2.83 -2.88
N MET A 197 -20.03 2.76 -4.19
CA MET A 197 -19.54 1.67 -5.02
C MET A 197 -18.00 1.64 -5.12
N PHE A 198 -17.35 2.80 -5.13
CA PHE A 198 -15.88 2.86 -5.11
C PHE A 198 -15.33 2.40 -3.75
N GLU A 199 -15.97 2.78 -2.65
CA GLU A 199 -15.58 2.35 -1.29
C GLU A 199 -15.66 0.83 -1.13
N GLU A 200 -16.78 0.23 -1.55
CA GLU A 200 -16.98 -1.22 -1.48
C GLU A 200 -15.96 -1.99 -2.33
N ILE A 201 -15.68 -1.51 -3.55
CA ILE A 201 -14.69 -2.13 -4.44
C ILE A 201 -13.29 -2.00 -3.83
N ARG A 202 -12.95 -0.81 -3.32
CA ARG A 202 -11.66 -0.53 -2.68
C ARG A 202 -11.46 -1.39 -1.42
N ALA A 203 -12.50 -1.64 -0.64
CA ALA A 203 -12.45 -2.52 0.53
C ALA A 203 -12.15 -3.98 0.16
N ILE A 204 -12.66 -4.47 -0.98
CA ILE A 204 -12.43 -5.85 -1.44
C ILE A 204 -11.04 -6.04 -2.07
N ALA A 205 -10.57 -5.02 -2.80
CA ALA A 205 -9.38 -5.06 -3.63
C ALA A 205 -8.50 -3.81 -3.42
N PRO A 206 -7.97 -3.59 -2.19
CA PRO A 206 -7.23 -2.38 -1.84
C PRO A 206 -5.95 -2.19 -2.66
N GLU A 207 -5.33 -3.29 -3.09
CA GLU A 207 -4.08 -3.31 -3.86
C GLU A 207 -4.27 -3.00 -5.35
N ARG A 208 -5.50 -3.01 -5.87
CA ARG A 208 -5.77 -2.90 -7.31
C ARG A 208 -5.83 -1.46 -7.79
N THR A 209 -5.22 -1.18 -8.93
CA THR A 209 -5.48 0.08 -9.63
C THR A 209 -6.88 0.06 -10.22
N ILE A 210 -7.62 1.16 -10.08
CA ILE A 210 -8.97 1.35 -10.62
C ILE A 210 -8.90 2.40 -11.74
N LEU A 211 -9.40 2.07 -12.92
CA LEU A 211 -9.73 3.04 -13.96
C LEU A 211 -11.18 3.48 -13.78
N ALA A 212 -11.36 4.71 -13.31
CA ALA A 212 -12.68 5.28 -13.11
C ALA A 212 -13.34 5.62 -14.46
N ARG A 213 -14.67 5.60 -14.49
CA ARG A 213 -15.47 6.04 -15.63
C ARG A 213 -16.73 6.76 -15.19
N SER A 214 -17.21 7.65 -16.06
CA SER A 214 -18.49 8.33 -15.89
C SER A 214 -18.64 9.09 -14.57
N ILE A 215 -17.55 9.67 -14.08
CA ILE A 215 -17.49 10.38 -12.78
C ILE A 215 -17.91 11.86 -12.87
N TRP A 216 -18.25 12.34 -14.07
CA TRP A 216 -18.43 13.75 -14.40
C TRP A 216 -19.89 14.23 -14.44
N THR A 217 -20.84 13.47 -13.92
CA THR A 217 -22.25 13.90 -13.87
C THR A 217 -22.46 15.08 -12.91
N GLU A 218 -23.30 16.04 -13.31
CA GLU A 218 -23.59 17.26 -12.56
C GLU A 218 -24.06 16.97 -11.11
N GLY A 219 -23.40 17.63 -10.13
CA GLY A 219 -23.74 17.57 -8.72
C GLY A 219 -22.63 16.98 -7.86
N THR A 220 -21.85 17.85 -7.19
CA THR A 220 -21.02 17.70 -5.96
C THR A 220 -20.27 16.39 -5.61
N ASN A 221 -20.32 15.31 -6.39
CA ASN A 221 -19.81 13.99 -6.00
C ASN A 221 -18.41 13.66 -6.51
N PHE A 222 -17.82 14.47 -7.39
CA PHE A 222 -16.48 14.21 -7.93
C PHE A 222 -15.42 14.06 -6.82
N LYS A 223 -15.41 14.96 -5.84
CA LYS A 223 -14.50 14.89 -4.69
C LYS A 223 -14.69 13.59 -3.90
N ASN A 224 -15.95 13.22 -3.62
CA ASN A 224 -16.29 12.03 -2.85
C ASN A 224 -15.88 10.75 -3.60
N ILE A 225 -16.13 10.69 -4.92
CA ILE A 225 -15.71 9.56 -5.77
C ILE A 225 -14.18 9.41 -5.75
N LEU A 226 -13.42 10.51 -5.83
CA LEU A 226 -11.97 10.45 -5.73
C LEU A 226 -11.52 9.97 -4.35
N GLN A 227 -12.11 10.49 -3.27
CA GLN A 227 -11.76 10.07 -1.90
C GLN A 227 -12.07 8.59 -1.65
N ALA A 228 -13.20 8.09 -2.16
CA ALA A 228 -13.61 6.70 -2.09
C ALA A 228 -12.74 5.77 -2.95
N GLY A 229 -12.34 6.24 -4.13
CA GLY A 229 -11.61 5.46 -5.12
C GLY A 229 -10.10 5.42 -4.89
N LEU A 230 -9.49 6.43 -4.27
CA LEU A 230 -8.07 6.45 -3.96
C LEU A 230 -7.73 5.46 -2.84
N ASN A 231 -6.55 4.84 -2.93
CA ASN A 231 -6.01 4.05 -1.82
C ASN A 231 -5.45 4.97 -0.71
N ASP A 232 -5.00 4.37 0.39
CA ASP A 232 -4.45 5.09 1.54
C ASP A 232 -3.22 5.95 1.18
N GLU A 233 -2.43 5.54 0.17
CA GLU A 233 -1.31 6.32 -0.32
C GLU A 233 -1.74 7.45 -1.27
N GLY A 234 -3.03 7.71 -1.45
CA GLY A 234 -3.54 8.67 -2.42
C GLY A 234 -3.23 8.28 -3.87
N SER A 235 -3.09 7.00 -4.17
CA SER A 235 -2.81 6.47 -5.50
C SER A 235 -3.84 5.41 -5.89
N GLY A 236 -3.56 4.64 -6.95
CA GLY A 236 -4.37 3.49 -7.35
C GLY A 236 -5.72 3.84 -7.98
N LEU A 237 -5.95 5.11 -8.34
CA LEU A 237 -7.12 5.56 -9.09
C LEU A 237 -6.66 6.35 -10.32
N LEU A 238 -7.10 5.92 -11.49
CA LEU A 238 -6.91 6.60 -12.77
C LEU A 238 -8.19 7.36 -13.11
N VAL A 239 -8.05 8.65 -13.40
CA VAL A 239 -9.14 9.60 -13.52
C VAL A 239 -9.31 9.99 -15.00
N PRO A 240 -10.40 9.60 -15.67
CA PRO A 240 -10.60 9.93 -17.07
C PRO A 240 -10.84 11.43 -17.22
N ILE A 241 -10.21 12.08 -18.19
CA ILE A 241 -10.51 13.47 -18.53
C ILE A 241 -11.90 13.53 -19.21
N PRO A 242 -12.76 14.52 -18.87
CA PRO A 242 -14.04 14.70 -19.55
C PRO A 242 -13.83 14.89 -21.06
N GLN A 243 -14.60 14.15 -21.86
CA GLN A 243 -14.36 14.11 -23.31
C GLN A 243 -14.66 15.47 -23.95
N ASP A 244 -15.63 16.21 -23.43
CA ASP A 244 -16.04 17.55 -23.88
C ASP A 244 -14.91 18.58 -23.80
N LEU A 245 -13.88 18.35 -22.98
CA LEU A 245 -12.70 19.21 -22.95
C LEU A 245 -11.88 19.13 -24.24
N LEU A 246 -11.89 18.02 -24.98
CA LEU A 246 -11.05 17.85 -26.18
C LEU A 246 -11.35 18.87 -27.29
N GLY A 247 -12.55 19.43 -27.32
CA GLY A 247 -12.95 20.47 -28.28
C GLY A 247 -12.54 21.90 -27.87
N SER A 248 -11.96 22.07 -26.69
CA SER A 248 -11.65 23.39 -26.10
C SER A 248 -10.33 23.96 -26.63
N GLU A 249 -10.31 25.25 -26.94
CA GLU A 249 -9.07 25.99 -27.28
C GLU A 249 -8.12 26.13 -26.08
N GLN A 250 -8.59 25.92 -24.85
CA GLN A 250 -7.82 26.04 -23.61
C GLN A 250 -7.57 24.68 -22.94
N LEU A 251 -7.53 23.61 -23.73
CA LEU A 251 -7.36 22.24 -23.24
C LEU A 251 -6.22 22.07 -22.22
N PRO A 252 -4.98 22.55 -22.45
CA PRO A 252 -3.89 22.38 -21.48
C PRO A 252 -4.20 23.01 -20.12
N THR A 253 -4.75 24.23 -20.12
CA THR A 253 -5.09 24.98 -18.90
C THR A 253 -6.22 24.29 -18.12
N GLN A 254 -7.21 23.74 -18.81
CA GLN A 254 -8.30 23.00 -18.18
C GLN A 254 -7.80 21.68 -17.57
N ILE A 255 -6.94 20.93 -18.27
CA ILE A 255 -6.32 19.72 -17.73
C ILE A 255 -5.44 20.05 -16.52
N GLN A 256 -4.66 21.14 -16.56
CA GLN A 256 -3.86 21.58 -15.41
C GLN A 256 -4.70 21.92 -14.19
N THR A 257 -5.80 22.65 -14.39
CA THR A 257 -6.76 23.00 -13.32
C THR A 257 -7.38 21.75 -12.71
N LEU A 258 -7.75 20.80 -13.57
CA LEU A 258 -8.26 19.52 -13.11
C LEU A 258 -7.20 18.73 -12.33
N ASN A 259 -5.97 18.68 -12.84
CA ASN A 259 -4.86 17.98 -12.19
C ASN A 259 -4.54 18.58 -10.81
N GLN A 260 -4.61 19.91 -10.66
CA GLN A 260 -4.46 20.58 -9.37
C GLN A 260 -5.54 20.14 -8.38
N THR A 261 -6.80 20.03 -8.83
CA THR A 261 -7.92 19.58 -8.00
C THR A 261 -7.74 18.12 -7.57
N VAL A 262 -7.36 17.23 -8.50
CA VAL A 262 -7.08 15.81 -8.20
C VAL A 262 -5.92 15.69 -7.22
N ASN A 263 -4.83 16.43 -7.43
CA ASN A 263 -3.66 16.42 -6.54
C ASN A 263 -3.96 16.98 -5.15
N GLN A 264 -4.81 18.00 -5.04
CA GLN A 264 -5.27 18.50 -3.75
C GLN A 264 -5.99 17.38 -2.97
N ILE A 265 -6.94 16.69 -3.59
CA ILE A 265 -7.69 15.60 -2.95
C ILE A 265 -6.78 14.42 -2.60
N ARG A 266 -5.83 14.10 -3.49
CA ARG A 266 -4.79 13.10 -3.23
C ARG A 266 -3.99 13.41 -1.97
N ASN A 267 -3.52 14.66 -1.86
CA ASN A 267 -2.71 15.08 -0.73
C ASN A 267 -3.54 15.12 0.56
N GLU A 268 -4.81 15.56 0.50
CA GLU A 268 -5.75 15.46 1.61
C GLU A 268 -5.88 14.00 2.07
N ARG A 269 -6.07 13.05 1.15
CA ARG A 269 -6.20 11.62 1.47
C ARG A 269 -4.92 11.04 2.07
N GLN A 270 -3.74 11.40 1.55
CA GLN A 270 -2.45 11.02 2.14
C GLN A 270 -2.30 11.57 3.57
N GLN A 271 -2.75 12.80 3.82
CA GLN A 271 -2.76 13.36 5.18
C GLN A 271 -3.79 12.67 6.09
N THR A 272 -4.94 12.25 5.54
CA THR A 272 -5.95 11.47 6.26
C THR A 272 -5.51 10.03 6.49
N SER A 273 -4.72 9.40 5.62
CA SER A 273 -4.18 8.06 5.87
C SER A 273 -2.98 8.07 6.81
N LEU A 274 -2.23 9.18 6.84
CA LEU A 274 -1.30 9.50 7.91
C LEU A 274 -2.04 9.67 9.27
N SER A 275 -3.35 9.94 9.26
CA SER A 275 -4.26 9.79 10.39
C SER A 275 -5.10 8.51 10.25
N CYS A 276 -4.45 7.35 10.32
CA CYS A 276 -5.10 6.04 10.21
C CYS A 276 -6.35 5.96 11.12
N ASP A 277 -7.50 5.62 10.52
CA ASP A 277 -8.67 5.18 11.29
C ASP A 277 -8.26 3.95 12.10
N LEU A 278 -8.28 4.12 13.43
CA LEU A 278 -7.94 3.07 14.37
C LEU A 278 -8.90 1.89 14.17
N TRP A 279 -8.36 0.71 13.87
CA TRP A 279 -9.07 -0.52 14.22
C TRP A 279 -9.14 -0.59 15.74
N MET A 280 -10.32 -0.30 16.29
CA MET A 280 -10.65 -0.42 17.69
C MET A 280 -11.32 -1.78 17.91
N PRO A 281 -10.86 -2.61 18.86
CA PRO A 281 -11.64 -3.76 19.30
C PRO A 281 -12.97 -3.28 19.93
N ASP A 282 -14.06 -4.01 19.70
CA ASP A 282 -15.40 -3.74 20.25
C ASP A 282 -15.47 -3.97 21.77
N VAL A 283 -14.66 -3.24 22.56
CA VAL A 283 -14.72 -3.27 24.02
C VAL A 283 -14.51 -1.87 24.58
N CYS A 284 -15.58 -1.27 25.11
CA CYS A 284 -15.54 0.01 25.78
C CYS A 284 -15.17 -0.21 27.26
N LEU A 285 -13.91 0.06 27.62
CA LEU A 285 -13.43 0.03 29.00
C LEU A 285 -13.30 1.47 29.55
N LEU A 286 -13.71 1.66 30.81
CA LEU A 286 -13.80 2.97 31.48
C LEU A 286 -12.43 3.59 31.80
N THR A 287 -11.34 2.82 31.69
CA THR A 287 -9.95 3.24 31.84
C THR A 287 -9.08 2.48 30.84
N GLN A 288 -8.46 3.19 29.89
CA GLN A 288 -7.68 2.57 28.81
C GLN A 288 -6.17 2.80 29.01
N HIS A 289 -5.38 1.73 28.99
CA HIS A 289 -3.93 1.84 28.90
C HIS A 289 -3.53 2.41 27.52
N PRO A 290 -2.54 3.33 27.39
CA PRO A 290 -2.16 3.94 26.10
C PRO A 290 -1.76 2.94 25.00
N HIS A 291 -1.38 1.72 25.39
CA HIS A 291 -1.00 0.64 24.50
C HIS A 291 -1.98 -0.55 24.53
N GLN A 292 -3.21 -0.36 25.00
CA GLN A 292 -4.22 -1.41 25.14
C GLN A 292 -4.34 -2.27 23.87
N ASP A 293 -4.57 -1.67 22.71
CA ASP A 293 -4.73 -2.42 21.46
C ASP A 293 -3.47 -3.20 21.07
N LEU A 294 -2.28 -2.67 21.40
CA LEU A 294 -1.03 -3.37 21.13
C LEU A 294 -0.93 -4.62 22.01
N ILE A 295 -1.32 -4.52 23.28
CA ILE A 295 -1.38 -5.67 24.21
C ILE A 295 -2.32 -6.76 23.67
N LEU A 296 -3.53 -6.37 23.25
CA LEU A 296 -4.52 -7.31 22.72
C LEU A 296 -4.01 -8.00 21.44
N GLN A 297 -3.40 -7.24 20.53
CA GLN A 297 -2.83 -7.79 19.30
C GLN A 297 -1.68 -8.77 19.57
N LEU A 298 -0.83 -8.50 20.56
CA LEU A 298 0.25 -9.40 20.95
C LEU A 298 -0.31 -10.74 21.47
N TYR A 299 -1.38 -10.69 22.26
CA TYR A 299 -2.06 -11.90 22.71
C TYR A 299 -2.65 -12.69 21.53
N ASP A 300 -3.38 -12.02 20.63
CA ASP A 300 -4.08 -12.67 19.51
C ASP A 300 -3.11 -13.34 18.51
N ILE A 301 -1.87 -12.83 18.35
CA ILE A 301 -0.83 -13.48 17.53
C ILE A 301 -0.06 -14.58 18.28
N GLY A 302 -0.45 -14.88 19.51
CA GLY A 302 0.16 -15.92 20.34
C GLY A 302 1.57 -15.56 20.81
N CYS A 303 1.85 -14.28 21.07
CA CYS A 303 3.08 -13.89 21.77
C CYS A 303 3.03 -14.24 23.26
N ILE A 304 1.85 -14.38 23.85
CA ILE A 304 1.67 -14.83 25.24
C ILE A 304 1.01 -16.21 25.17
N LEU A 305 1.70 -17.21 25.71
CA LEU A 305 1.26 -18.61 25.68
C LEU A 305 1.06 -19.08 27.11
N PHE A 306 -0.06 -19.74 27.38
CA PHE A 306 -0.35 -20.40 28.65
C PHE A 306 -0.21 -21.91 28.51
N GLY A 307 0.41 -22.56 29.49
CA GLY A 307 0.64 -24.00 29.49
C GLY A 307 1.70 -24.41 30.51
N ASP A 308 1.85 -25.72 30.73
CA ASP A 308 2.86 -26.28 31.64
C ASP A 308 4.18 -26.50 30.88
N TYR A 309 5.09 -25.53 30.96
CA TYR A 309 6.40 -25.60 30.30
C TYR A 309 7.51 -25.92 31.31
N VAL A 310 8.36 -26.90 31.02
CA VAL A 310 9.50 -27.27 31.87
C VAL A 310 10.80 -26.77 31.22
N GLN A 311 11.54 -25.91 31.91
CA GLN A 311 12.87 -25.48 31.45
C GLN A 311 13.89 -26.62 31.55
N ALA A 312 15.03 -26.48 30.86
CA ALA A 312 16.19 -27.38 31.01
C ALA A 312 16.74 -27.46 32.45
N SER A 313 16.38 -26.51 33.31
CA SER A 313 16.67 -26.46 34.76
C SER A 313 15.65 -27.19 35.64
N GLY A 314 14.53 -27.67 35.10
CA GLY A 314 13.47 -28.38 35.83
C GLY A 314 12.39 -27.51 36.47
N THR A 315 12.49 -26.18 36.38
CA THR A 315 11.46 -25.24 36.83
C THR A 315 10.28 -25.21 35.85
N ALA A 316 9.06 -25.36 36.38
CA ALA A 316 7.82 -25.27 35.63
C ALA A 316 7.37 -23.81 35.53
N PHE A 317 7.00 -23.34 34.34
CA PHE A 317 6.41 -22.03 34.11
C PHE A 317 5.02 -22.22 33.51
N SER A 318 4.05 -21.49 34.05
CA SER A 318 2.65 -21.56 33.63
C SER A 318 2.32 -20.64 32.44
N TYR A 319 3.27 -19.80 32.02
CA TYR A 319 3.19 -18.98 30.82
C TYR A 319 4.57 -18.71 30.19
N TYR A 320 4.55 -18.32 28.92
CA TYR A 320 5.75 -17.94 28.15
C TYR A 320 5.44 -16.77 27.21
N ILE A 321 6.37 -15.81 27.14
CA ILE A 321 6.26 -14.63 26.26
C ILE A 321 7.30 -14.73 25.13
N ASP A 322 6.83 -14.93 23.90
CA ASP A 322 7.64 -15.02 22.69
C ASP A 322 7.42 -13.82 21.76
N LEU A 323 8.20 -12.76 21.98
CA LEU A 323 8.16 -11.55 21.16
C LEU A 323 8.82 -11.74 19.78
N ARG A 324 9.50 -12.86 19.52
CA ARG A 324 10.16 -13.08 18.22
C ARG A 324 9.15 -13.26 17.09
N LYS A 325 7.92 -13.69 17.39
CA LYS A 325 6.84 -13.85 16.42
C LYS A 325 6.40 -12.52 15.78
N ILE A 326 6.65 -11.40 16.47
CA ILE A 326 6.23 -10.06 16.02
C ILE A 326 6.83 -9.72 14.65
N ILE A 327 8.05 -10.18 14.35
CA ILE A 327 8.73 -9.88 13.08
C ILE A 327 7.97 -10.42 11.85
N SER A 328 7.12 -11.44 12.03
CA SER A 328 6.27 -12.00 10.98
C SER A 328 4.99 -11.20 10.75
N LYS A 329 4.76 -10.13 11.51
CA LYS A 329 3.58 -9.25 11.44
C LYS A 329 4.03 -7.79 11.36
N PRO A 330 4.43 -7.29 10.16
CA PRO A 330 5.05 -5.97 10.00
C PRO A 330 4.26 -4.79 10.59
N GLN A 331 2.93 -4.84 10.57
CA GLN A 331 2.07 -3.79 11.14
C GLN A 331 2.18 -3.71 12.68
N ILE A 332 2.09 -4.85 13.37
CA ILE A 332 2.29 -4.92 14.82
C ILE A 332 3.72 -4.54 15.14
N PHE A 333 4.68 -5.01 14.35
CA PHE A 333 6.09 -4.65 14.51
C PHE A 333 6.32 -3.14 14.38
N HIS A 334 5.67 -2.46 13.43
CA HIS A 334 5.73 -1.00 13.31
C HIS A 334 5.17 -0.28 14.54
N ARG A 335 4.08 -0.77 15.14
CA ARG A 335 3.54 -0.22 16.40
C ARG A 335 4.50 -0.40 17.56
N VAL A 336 5.12 -1.57 17.68
CA VAL A 336 6.19 -1.83 18.65
C VAL A 336 7.32 -0.82 18.48
N LEU A 337 7.84 -0.66 17.25
CA LEU A 337 8.89 0.32 16.95
C LEU A 337 8.47 1.76 17.29
N THR A 338 7.21 2.13 17.07
CA THR A 338 6.67 3.45 17.41
C THR A 338 6.67 3.67 18.92
N ALA A 339 6.28 2.68 19.70
CA ALA A 339 6.23 2.77 21.16
C ALA A 339 7.65 2.86 21.76
N TYR A 340 8.61 2.10 21.23
CA TYR A 340 10.03 2.29 21.57
C TYR A 340 10.53 3.71 21.20
N ALA A 341 10.18 4.19 20.00
CA ALA A 341 10.60 5.50 19.51
C ALA A 341 10.11 6.65 20.40
N GLN A 342 8.91 6.53 20.98
CA GLN A 342 8.36 7.51 21.92
C GLN A 342 9.21 7.66 23.20
N ILE A 343 9.84 6.58 23.66
CA ILE A 343 10.80 6.65 24.77
C ILE A 343 12.12 7.23 24.26
N LEU A 344 12.60 6.73 23.12
CA LEU A 344 13.92 7.09 22.59
C LEU A 344 14.04 8.57 22.18
N GLN A 345 12.96 9.19 21.71
CA GLN A 345 12.98 10.61 21.29
C GLN A 345 13.31 11.57 22.45
N ASP A 346 13.01 11.19 23.69
CA ASP A 346 13.26 11.99 24.89
C ASP A 346 14.66 11.75 25.48
N LEU A 347 15.43 10.84 24.87
CA LEU A 347 16.78 10.48 25.28
C LEU A 347 17.83 11.11 24.35
N THR A 348 19.01 11.37 24.89
CA THR A 348 20.15 11.87 24.12
C THR A 348 21.24 10.81 24.02
N PHE A 349 21.50 10.34 22.81
CA PHE A 349 22.51 9.33 22.51
C PHE A 349 23.00 9.48 21.07
N ASP A 350 24.18 8.91 20.77
CA ASP A 350 24.79 8.95 19.45
C ASP A 350 24.41 7.71 18.62
N ARG A 351 24.20 6.55 19.27
CA ARG A 351 23.92 5.27 18.60
C ARG A 351 22.92 4.38 19.35
N ILE A 352 22.26 3.51 18.60
CA ILE A 352 21.40 2.44 19.10
C ILE A 352 22.19 1.13 19.14
N ALA A 353 22.16 0.41 20.27
CA ALA A 353 22.75 -0.92 20.40
C ALA A 353 21.69 -2.00 20.66
N GLY A 354 21.44 -2.86 19.67
CA GLY A 354 20.53 -4.00 19.83
C GLY A 354 21.21 -5.22 20.45
N ILE A 355 20.58 -5.90 21.40
CA ILE A 355 21.11 -7.11 22.04
C ILE A 355 20.73 -8.37 21.23
N PRO A 356 21.70 -9.15 20.69
CA PRO A 356 21.37 -10.32 19.88
C PRO A 356 20.73 -11.48 20.65
N TYR A 357 19.81 -12.24 20.05
CA TYR A 357 19.24 -12.10 18.70
C TYR A 357 17.85 -11.45 18.70
N GLY A 358 17.16 -11.42 19.86
CA GLY A 358 15.75 -11.07 19.95
C GLY A 358 15.45 -9.63 19.53
N SER A 359 16.28 -8.68 19.96
CA SER A 359 16.06 -7.26 19.71
C SER A 359 16.83 -6.71 18.50
N LEU A 360 17.58 -7.53 17.76
CA LEU A 360 18.28 -7.07 16.54
C LEU A 360 17.32 -6.54 15.46
N PRO A 361 16.20 -7.23 15.14
CA PRO A 361 15.21 -6.68 14.21
C PRO A 361 14.67 -5.34 14.72
N THR A 362 14.34 -5.26 16.02
CA THR A 362 13.79 -4.05 16.65
C THR A 362 14.77 -2.88 16.56
N ALA A 363 16.04 -3.09 16.95
CA ALA A 363 17.07 -2.09 16.87
C ALA A 363 17.35 -1.65 15.42
N THR A 364 17.26 -2.57 14.46
CA THR A 364 17.39 -2.25 13.02
C THR A 364 16.24 -1.36 12.57
N GLY A 365 15.00 -1.71 12.93
CA GLY A 365 13.82 -0.89 12.63
C GLY A 365 13.87 0.49 13.25
N LEU A 366 14.33 0.59 14.51
CA LEU A 366 14.51 1.86 15.21
C LEU A 366 15.62 2.72 14.59
N SER A 367 16.72 2.11 14.15
CA SER A 367 17.81 2.80 13.48
C SER A 367 17.34 3.46 12.18
N LEU A 368 16.59 2.71 11.36
CA LEU A 368 16.00 3.24 10.12
C LEU A 368 14.97 4.35 10.40
N ARG A 369 14.12 4.15 11.41
CA ARG A 369 13.04 5.10 11.75
C ARG A 369 13.56 6.41 12.33
N LEU A 370 14.46 6.33 13.30
CA LEU A 370 15.00 7.49 14.01
C LEU A 370 16.22 8.09 13.29
N ASN A 371 16.66 7.49 12.19
CA ASN A 371 17.88 7.85 11.48
C ASN A 371 19.13 7.92 12.40
N HIS A 372 19.21 6.98 13.35
CA HIS A 372 20.34 6.86 14.27
C HIS A 372 21.21 5.66 13.89
N PRO A 373 22.55 5.77 13.84
CA PRO A 373 23.41 4.65 13.54
C PRO A 373 23.25 3.50 14.55
N MET A 374 23.22 2.26 14.05
CA MET A 374 23.14 1.05 14.86
C MET A 374 24.52 0.39 15.04
N ILE A 375 24.73 -0.16 16.23
CA ILE A 375 25.79 -1.12 16.56
C ILE A 375 25.17 -2.32 17.29
N PHE A 376 25.92 -3.39 17.49
CA PHE A 376 25.49 -4.46 18.41
C PHE A 376 26.66 -5.28 18.98
N PRO A 377 26.63 -5.65 20.27
CA PRO A 377 27.63 -6.54 20.84
C PRO A 377 27.43 -7.97 20.30
N ARG A 378 28.49 -8.60 19.80
CA ARG A 378 28.42 -9.99 19.33
C ARG A 378 28.15 -10.95 20.49
N LYS A 379 27.32 -11.96 20.24
CA LYS A 379 27.08 -13.05 21.21
C LYS A 379 28.32 -13.94 21.37
N GLU A 380 28.95 -14.30 20.25
CA GLU A 380 30.11 -15.20 20.19
C GLU A 380 31.38 -14.47 19.70
N VAL A 381 32.55 -14.89 20.21
CA VAL A 381 33.85 -14.38 19.76
C VAL A 381 34.38 -15.29 18.65
N LYS A 382 34.61 -14.77 17.44
CA LYS A 382 35.23 -15.54 16.35
C LYS A 382 36.68 -15.92 16.70
N ALA A 383 37.05 -17.17 16.45
CA ALA A 383 38.43 -17.67 16.65
C ALA A 383 39.45 -17.06 15.67
N HIS A 384 39.01 -16.60 14.48
CA HIS A 384 39.86 -16.02 13.44
C HIS A 384 39.26 -14.71 12.88
N GLY A 385 40.12 -13.72 12.64
CA GLY A 385 39.76 -12.36 12.16
C GLY A 385 40.07 -11.25 13.19
N THR A 386 39.76 -9.99 12.84
CA THR A 386 39.82 -8.88 13.82
C THR A 386 38.88 -9.22 14.97
N ARG A 387 39.41 -9.41 16.19
CA ARG A 387 38.69 -9.83 17.42
C ARG A 387 37.69 -8.79 17.95
N ARG A 388 36.91 -8.16 17.06
CA ARG A 388 35.92 -7.15 17.38
C ARG A 388 34.76 -7.80 18.13
N THR A 389 34.48 -7.27 19.32
CA THR A 389 33.40 -7.66 20.23
C THR A 389 32.07 -6.98 19.89
N VAL A 390 32.12 -5.90 19.10
CA VAL A 390 30.96 -5.09 18.68
C VAL A 390 31.00 -4.91 17.16
N GLU A 391 29.84 -5.01 16.53
CA GLU A 391 29.63 -4.76 15.10
C GLU A 391 29.11 -3.34 14.85
N GLY A 392 29.45 -2.80 13.68
CA GLY A 392 29.20 -1.41 13.30
C GLY A 392 30.39 -0.50 13.56
N ASN A 393 30.36 0.70 12.99
CA ASN A 393 31.40 1.70 13.17
C ASN A 393 31.03 2.59 14.36
N PHE A 394 32.01 2.97 15.18
CA PHE A 394 31.81 3.86 16.33
C PHE A 394 33.12 4.53 16.74
N GLN A 395 33.02 5.58 17.55
CA GLN A 395 34.15 6.28 18.14
C GLN A 395 34.12 6.13 19.67
N SER A 396 35.30 6.05 20.29
CA SER A 396 35.40 6.02 21.74
C SER A 396 34.85 7.33 22.33
N GLY A 397 34.05 7.22 23.39
CA GLY A 397 33.42 8.34 24.09
C GLY A 397 31.98 8.65 23.66
N GLU A 398 31.50 8.08 22.55
CA GLU A 398 30.10 8.16 22.11
C GLU A 398 29.14 7.53 23.13
N THR A 399 27.95 8.10 23.24
CA THR A 399 26.86 7.65 24.12
C THR A 399 25.94 6.70 23.36
N VAL A 400 25.54 5.61 24.01
CA VAL A 400 24.77 4.54 23.38
C VAL A 400 23.54 4.23 24.24
N VAL A 401 22.40 4.09 23.57
CA VAL A 401 21.20 3.51 24.16
C VAL A 401 21.12 2.03 23.81
N VAL A 402 20.90 1.18 24.80
CA VAL A 402 20.77 -0.27 24.61
C VAL A 402 19.29 -0.60 24.43
N VAL A 403 18.98 -1.38 23.39
CA VAL A 403 17.62 -1.86 23.11
C VAL A 403 17.59 -3.37 23.30
N ASP A 404 16.62 -3.85 24.10
CA ASP A 404 16.33 -5.28 24.25
C ASP A 404 14.84 -5.60 24.18
N ASP A 405 14.45 -6.86 24.03
CA ASP A 405 13.05 -7.28 23.88
C ASP A 405 12.32 -7.34 25.23
N ILE A 406 12.75 -8.20 26.15
CA ILE A 406 12.11 -8.43 27.45
C ILE A 406 13.13 -8.37 28.60
N LEU A 407 12.79 -7.63 29.65
CA LEU A 407 13.60 -7.53 30.85
C LEU A 407 13.11 -8.51 31.93
N ILE A 408 13.74 -9.69 32.00
CA ILE A 408 13.42 -10.72 33.01
C ILE A 408 14.43 -10.71 34.16
N THR A 409 15.71 -10.99 33.90
CA THR A 409 16.77 -10.98 34.94
C THR A 409 17.77 -9.85 34.74
N GLY A 410 17.75 -9.19 33.59
CA GLY A 410 18.72 -8.16 33.19
C GLY A 410 20.08 -8.70 32.73
N LYS A 411 20.32 -10.01 32.77
CA LYS A 411 21.63 -10.60 32.44
C LYS A 411 22.10 -10.23 31.01
N SER A 412 21.23 -10.38 30.02
CA SER A 412 21.55 -10.11 28.60
C SER A 412 21.97 -8.66 28.37
N VAL A 413 21.21 -7.71 28.92
CA VAL A 413 21.51 -6.27 28.79
C VAL A 413 22.77 -5.88 29.56
N MET A 414 23.04 -6.47 30.73
CA MET A 414 24.27 -6.23 31.49
C MET A 414 25.50 -6.71 30.73
N GLU A 415 25.52 -7.97 30.28
CA GLU A 415 26.63 -8.54 29.50
C GLU A 415 26.88 -7.76 28.19
N GLY A 416 25.80 -7.36 27.51
CA GLY A 416 25.87 -6.53 26.31
C GLY A 416 26.45 -5.14 26.60
N SER A 417 26.00 -4.51 27.69
CA SER A 417 26.46 -3.19 28.12
C SER A 417 27.93 -3.18 28.54
N GLU A 418 28.40 -4.23 29.21
CA GLU A 418 29.81 -4.39 29.55
C GLU A 418 30.70 -4.51 28.31
N LYS A 419 30.27 -5.28 27.30
CA LYS A 419 30.97 -5.38 26.00
C LYS A 419 31.06 -4.01 25.32
N LEU A 420 29.99 -3.24 25.30
CA LEU A 420 29.98 -1.88 24.75
C LEU A 420 30.93 -0.95 25.53
N LYS A 421 30.86 -0.97 26.87
CA LYS A 421 31.73 -0.18 27.75
C LYS A 421 33.22 -0.51 27.57
N SER A 422 33.57 -1.79 27.41
CA SER A 422 34.95 -2.21 27.14
C SER A 422 35.52 -1.68 25.81
N CYS A 423 34.66 -1.25 24.88
CA CYS A 423 35.06 -0.60 23.64
C CYS A 423 35.15 0.94 23.77
N GLY A 424 34.98 1.47 24.99
CA GLY A 424 35.03 2.90 25.29
C GLY A 424 33.72 3.64 25.00
N LEU A 425 32.60 2.94 24.84
CA LEU A 425 31.28 3.54 24.66
C LEU A 425 30.61 3.83 26.02
N LYS A 426 29.83 4.89 26.10
CA LYS A 426 29.10 5.29 27.31
C LYS A 426 27.66 4.79 27.24
N VAL A 427 27.34 3.72 27.95
CA VAL A 427 25.97 3.22 28.08
C VAL A 427 25.30 3.86 29.28
N LYS A 428 24.18 4.58 29.05
CA LYS A 428 23.39 5.26 30.08
C LYS A 428 21.98 4.73 30.21
N ASP A 429 21.33 4.52 29.07
CA ASP A 429 19.90 4.20 29.00
C ASP A 429 19.70 2.83 28.37
N ILE A 430 18.81 2.04 28.96
CA ILE A 430 18.39 0.73 28.49
C ILE A 430 16.88 0.82 28.23
N VAL A 431 16.44 0.53 27.02
CA VAL A 431 15.03 0.57 26.64
C VAL A 431 14.59 -0.84 26.24
N VAL A 432 13.57 -1.36 26.90
CA VAL A 432 12.99 -2.68 26.61
C VAL A 432 11.54 -2.56 26.17
N PHE A 433 11.03 -3.56 25.47
CA PHE A 433 9.61 -3.57 25.13
C PHE A 433 8.79 -3.90 26.37
N LEU A 434 9.15 -4.97 27.07
CA LEU A 434 8.42 -5.48 28.22
C LEU A 434 9.31 -5.56 29.46
N ASP A 435 8.89 -4.94 30.54
CA ASP A 435 9.42 -5.17 31.88
C ASP A 435 8.61 -6.27 32.59
N HIS A 436 9.30 -7.31 33.04
CA HIS A 436 8.68 -8.41 33.78
C HIS A 436 8.44 -8.08 35.28
N GLU A 437 8.78 -6.87 35.72
CA GLU A 437 8.43 -6.31 37.05
C GLU A 437 8.97 -7.07 38.27
N GLN A 438 10.14 -7.71 38.15
CA GLN A 438 10.80 -8.41 39.26
C GLN A 438 11.92 -7.57 39.92
N GLY A 439 11.71 -6.25 40.04
CA GLY A 439 12.67 -5.29 40.60
C GLY A 439 13.98 -5.16 39.80
N VAL A 440 13.97 -5.54 38.52
CA VAL A 440 15.19 -5.57 37.68
C VAL A 440 15.65 -4.17 37.32
N LYS A 441 14.72 -3.22 37.11
CA LYS A 441 15.06 -1.83 36.85
C LYS A 441 15.84 -1.21 38.03
N ASP A 442 15.45 -1.52 39.26
CA ASP A 442 16.15 -1.06 40.45
C ASP A 442 17.57 -1.62 40.52
N LYS A 443 17.74 -2.92 40.26
CA LYS A 443 19.07 -3.55 40.15
C LYS A 443 19.92 -2.88 39.08
N LEU A 444 19.37 -2.59 37.90
CA LEU A 444 20.08 -1.89 36.83
C LEU A 444 20.50 -0.47 37.24
N SER A 445 19.70 0.22 38.07
CA SER A 445 20.03 1.54 38.60
C SER A 445 21.23 1.54 39.54
N GLU A 446 21.44 0.47 40.32
CA GLU A 446 22.63 0.28 41.17
C GLU A 446 23.93 0.20 40.34
N PHE A 447 23.83 -0.28 39.09
CA PHE A 447 24.93 -0.31 38.11
C PHE A 447 25.03 0.97 37.26
N GLY A 448 24.23 1.99 37.59
CA GLY A 448 24.23 3.30 36.93
C GLY A 448 23.50 3.35 35.59
N TYR A 449 22.60 2.40 35.32
CA TYR A 449 21.76 2.40 34.13
C TYR A 449 20.36 2.94 34.44
N ARG A 450 19.80 3.70 33.50
CA ARG A 450 18.39 4.11 33.53
C ARG A 450 17.60 3.18 32.62
N ALA A 451 16.72 2.38 33.21
CA ALA A 451 15.94 1.39 32.48
C ALA A 451 14.52 1.92 32.21
N HIS A 452 14.11 1.86 30.94
CA HIS A 452 12.82 2.29 30.45
C HIS A 452 12.10 1.08 29.82
N SER A 453 10.78 1.02 29.94
CA SER A 453 9.98 -0.02 29.28
C SER A 453 8.76 0.58 28.62
N VAL A 454 8.34 -0.02 27.50
CA VAL A 454 7.09 0.35 26.84
C VAL A 454 5.87 -0.21 27.58
N LEU A 455 5.96 -1.46 28.00
CA LEU A 455 4.92 -2.18 28.73
C LEU A 455 5.51 -2.78 30.00
N THR A 456 4.67 -2.93 31.02
CA THR A 456 4.95 -3.83 32.13
C THR A 456 4.10 -5.09 32.08
N LEU A 457 4.50 -6.12 32.82
CA LEU A 457 3.70 -7.35 32.93
C LEU A 457 2.33 -7.06 33.54
N GLY A 458 2.26 -6.15 34.51
CA GLY A 458 1.03 -5.63 35.11
C GLY A 458 0.12 -4.98 34.07
N ASP A 459 0.66 -4.11 33.20
CA ASP A 459 -0.12 -3.48 32.11
C ASP A 459 -0.77 -4.55 31.22
N ILE A 460 0.01 -5.56 30.82
CA ILE A 460 -0.46 -6.67 29.99
C ILE A 460 -1.56 -7.46 30.71
N THR A 461 -1.29 -7.82 31.96
CA THR A 461 -2.17 -8.68 32.77
C THR A 461 -3.52 -8.04 33.01
N GLN A 462 -3.53 -6.77 33.44
CA GLN A 462 -4.75 -6.01 33.68
C GLN A 462 -5.55 -5.83 32.39
N THR A 463 -4.88 -5.41 31.30
CA THR A 463 -5.54 -5.15 30.02
C THR A 463 -6.19 -6.41 29.45
N LEU A 464 -5.50 -7.56 29.51
CA LEU A 464 -6.05 -8.82 28.98
C LEU A 464 -7.24 -9.31 29.80
N TYR A 465 -7.20 -9.13 31.12
CA TYR A 465 -8.29 -9.53 32.01
C TYR A 465 -9.53 -8.65 31.81
N GLU A 466 -9.36 -7.34 31.78
CA GLU A 466 -10.45 -6.39 31.52
C GLU A 466 -11.08 -6.60 30.14
N ALA A 467 -10.29 -6.99 29.13
CA ALA A 467 -10.76 -7.30 27.79
C ALA A 467 -11.35 -8.72 27.64
N GLY A 468 -11.41 -9.51 28.72
CA GLY A 468 -11.92 -10.89 28.71
C GLY A 468 -11.11 -11.84 27.83
N ARG A 469 -9.82 -11.55 27.61
CA ARG A 469 -8.90 -12.40 26.83
C ARG A 469 -8.27 -13.52 27.65
N ILE A 470 -8.22 -13.35 28.97
CA ILE A 470 -7.72 -14.34 29.92
C ILE A 470 -8.75 -14.57 31.03
N ASP A 471 -8.79 -15.78 31.58
CA ASP A 471 -9.66 -16.15 32.70
C ASP A 471 -9.04 -15.79 34.07
N ASP A 472 -9.81 -15.94 35.15
CA ASP A 472 -9.35 -15.66 36.53
C ASP A 472 -8.08 -16.46 36.89
N LYS A 473 -7.96 -17.70 36.41
CA LYS A 473 -6.80 -18.55 36.71
C LYS A 473 -5.55 -18.04 36.00
N GLN A 474 -5.67 -17.67 34.73
CA GLN A 474 -4.60 -17.10 33.92
C GLN A 474 -4.17 -15.72 34.43
N TYR A 475 -5.13 -14.92 34.90
CA TYR A 475 -4.87 -13.64 35.54
C TYR A 475 -4.03 -13.80 36.81
N GLU A 476 -4.42 -14.72 37.70
CA GLU A 476 -3.63 -15.01 38.90
C GLU A 476 -2.24 -15.58 38.57
N VAL A 477 -2.10 -16.37 37.51
CA VAL A 477 -0.81 -16.89 37.04
C VAL A 477 0.14 -15.77 36.62
N LEU A 478 -0.35 -14.77 35.88
CA LEU A 478 0.49 -13.64 35.46
C LEU A 478 0.77 -12.65 36.61
N ARG A 479 -0.15 -12.54 37.57
CA ARG A 479 0.01 -11.66 38.74
C ARG A 479 0.94 -12.26 39.80
N HIS A 480 0.87 -13.57 40.03
CA HIS A 480 1.67 -14.31 41.00
C HIS A 480 2.94 -14.93 40.40
N SER A 481 3.52 -14.31 39.37
CA SER A 481 4.88 -14.64 38.91
C SER A 481 5.96 -14.19 39.90
N GLU A 482 5.75 -14.46 41.20
CA GLU A 482 6.71 -14.38 42.29
C GLU A 482 7.44 -15.73 42.41
N GLY A 483 8.75 -15.72 42.14
CA GLY A 483 9.70 -16.74 42.61
C GLY A 483 10.17 -17.75 41.58
#